data_AF-A0A7Y5LLD7-F1
#
_entry.id   AF-A0A7Y5LLD7-F1
#
_cell.length_a   1.000
_cell.length_b   1.000
_cell.length_c   1.000
_cell.angle_alpha   90.00
_cell.angle_beta   90.00
_cell.angle_gamma   90.00
#
_symmetry.space_group_name_H-M   'P 1'
#
loop_
_entity.id
_entity.type
_entity.pdbx_description
1 polymer ?
#
loop_
_entity_poly.entity_id
_entity_poly.type
_entity_poly.pdbx_seq_one_letter_code
_entity_poly.pdbx_strand_id
1 'polypeptide(L)'
;MKTLRLYLLILFGLITLNHSAYSQVSTFSKTLQVSKGGIIGVDISAGNVYVQTWKKDVCTIVIEEVNKEDLENISLTQDGNEISLRTTGEIRYMSDVKISIPESFNADINTRGGNIGISGYLDGNLSIKTSGGNIKTGNVAGNATVKTAGGNVTVGNIEKELTIKTSGGNITTGNLGGSASVSTAGGNIEIGSAKDNLNVSTSGGNIEIREGVASVTATTAGGNIGVEKLSGTSKLSTSGGDIDVKSAGGDLTAKTAAGSIEVLNVSGSFKASTSAGDIKCHVKQGFKGEVSVDTKVGSVYLMLPSGISATVEANVRGIVAWGEPDAQNFILSDFNPTRGPEFKGKKEVSATFEINGGGNKISLKANMGSINIRRAK
;
A
#
# COMPACT_ATOMS: atom_id res chain seq x y z
N MET A 1 50.32 -42.65 -23.61
CA MET A 1 50.48 -42.21 -22.21
C MET A 1 50.62 -40.69 -22.18
N LYS A 2 49.54 -39.96 -21.87
CA LYS A 2 49.57 -38.52 -21.56
C LYS A 2 48.93 -38.36 -20.18
N THR A 3 49.74 -37.94 -19.22
CA THR A 3 49.39 -37.81 -17.81
C THR A 3 48.60 -36.53 -17.54
N LEU A 4 47.47 -36.69 -16.87
CA LEU A 4 46.54 -35.66 -16.43
C LEU A 4 47.09 -35.00 -15.15
N ARG A 5 47.22 -33.67 -15.13
CA ARG A 5 47.58 -32.91 -13.91
C ARG A 5 46.31 -32.48 -13.18
N LEU A 6 46.14 -32.95 -11.95
CA LEU A 6 45.10 -32.57 -11.00
C LEU A 6 45.64 -31.43 -10.12
N TYR A 7 45.02 -30.26 -10.15
CA TYR A 7 45.34 -29.14 -9.25
C TYR A 7 44.44 -29.21 -8.01
N LEU A 8 45.06 -29.51 -6.86
CA LEU A 8 44.45 -29.45 -5.53
C LEU A 8 44.66 -28.03 -4.98
N LEU A 9 43.60 -27.24 -4.87
CA LEU A 9 43.63 -25.90 -4.25
C LEU A 9 43.33 -26.06 -2.75
N ILE A 10 44.36 -25.94 -1.92
CA ILE A 10 44.25 -25.94 -0.46
C ILE A 10 43.94 -24.50 0.00
N LEU A 11 42.79 -24.30 0.64
CA LEU A 11 42.34 -23.02 1.17
C LEU A 11 42.66 -22.93 2.67
N PHE A 12 43.56 -22.03 3.07
CA PHE A 12 43.87 -21.75 4.48
C PHE A 12 42.81 -20.82 5.08
N GLY A 13 42.05 -21.32 6.07
CA GLY A 13 41.25 -20.50 6.98
C GLY A 13 42.05 -20.22 8.26
N LEU A 14 42.18 -18.94 8.64
CA LEU A 14 42.85 -18.53 9.88
C LEU A 14 41.88 -18.75 11.06
N ILE A 15 42.23 -19.61 12.02
CA ILE A 15 41.51 -19.79 13.29
C ILE A 15 42.39 -19.24 14.40
N THR A 16 41.98 -18.15 15.06
CA THR A 16 42.65 -17.64 16.25
C THR A 16 42.02 -18.24 17.51
N LEU A 17 42.81 -18.92 18.35
CA LEU A 17 42.37 -19.55 19.60
C LEU A 17 42.76 -18.68 20.80
N ASN A 18 41.79 -18.22 21.58
CA ASN A 18 42.00 -17.68 22.93
C ASN A 18 41.44 -18.66 23.96
N HIS A 19 42.24 -19.00 24.97
CA HIS A 19 41.92 -19.99 26.01
C HIS A 19 41.47 -19.28 27.29
N SER A 20 40.16 -19.23 27.54
CA SER A 20 39.57 -18.90 28.84
C SER A 20 38.19 -19.57 28.90
N ALA A 21 37.81 -20.14 30.03
CA ALA A 21 36.58 -20.93 30.24
C ALA A 21 35.31 -20.05 30.28
N TYR A 22 35.03 -19.38 29.18
CA TYR A 22 33.77 -18.75 28.80
C TYR A 22 33.15 -19.66 27.71
N SER A 23 31.83 -19.71 27.55
CA SER A 23 31.23 -20.47 26.43
C SER A 23 31.98 -20.09 25.15
N GLN A 24 32.60 -21.06 24.47
CA GLN A 24 33.49 -20.78 23.33
C GLN A 24 32.67 -20.32 22.13
N VAL A 25 32.33 -19.04 22.17
CA VAL A 25 31.65 -18.30 21.15
C VAL A 25 32.69 -17.90 20.11
N SER A 26 32.37 -18.13 18.84
CA SER A 26 33.28 -17.96 17.71
C SER A 26 32.65 -17.09 16.64
N THR A 27 33.47 -16.51 15.77
CA THR A 27 33.00 -15.75 14.61
C THR A 27 33.10 -16.63 13.38
N PHE A 28 31.99 -16.81 12.67
CA PHE A 28 31.99 -17.40 11.34
C PHE A 28 32.11 -16.28 10.31
N SER A 29 33.14 -16.32 9.48
CA SER A 29 33.31 -15.35 8.40
C SER A 29 33.75 -16.06 7.12
N LYS A 30 33.06 -15.75 6.02
CA LYS A 30 33.39 -16.27 4.69
C LYS A 30 33.35 -15.15 3.67
N THR A 31 34.32 -15.16 2.78
CA THR A 31 34.38 -14.31 1.59
C THR A 31 34.32 -15.23 0.36
N LEU A 32 33.38 -14.98 -0.53
CA LEU A 32 33.12 -15.78 -1.72
C LEU A 32 33.24 -14.88 -2.96
N GLN A 33 34.01 -15.34 -3.95
CA GLN A 33 34.10 -14.66 -5.24
C GLN A 33 32.81 -14.91 -6.02
N VAL A 34 32.25 -13.86 -6.61
CA VAL A 34 30.99 -13.91 -7.34
C VAL A 34 31.06 -13.07 -8.61
N SER A 35 30.04 -13.14 -9.45
CA SER A 35 29.88 -12.29 -10.63
C SER A 35 28.54 -11.59 -10.59
N LYS A 36 28.33 -10.55 -11.40
CA LYS A 36 27.05 -9.84 -11.45
C LYS A 36 25.87 -10.77 -11.77
N GLY A 37 24.69 -10.46 -11.22
CA GLY A 37 23.45 -11.21 -11.49
C GLY A 37 23.26 -12.51 -10.72
N GLY A 38 24.04 -12.75 -9.66
CA GLY A 38 23.93 -13.96 -8.83
C GLY A 38 22.72 -13.94 -7.88
N ILE A 39 22.64 -14.94 -7.01
CA ILE A 39 21.62 -15.00 -5.96
C ILE A 39 22.23 -15.41 -4.62
N ILE A 40 21.77 -14.76 -3.55
CA ILE A 40 21.96 -15.22 -2.18
C ILE A 40 20.63 -15.77 -1.65
N GLY A 41 20.61 -17.06 -1.32
CA GLY A 41 19.55 -17.73 -0.59
C GLY A 41 19.92 -17.85 0.88
N VAL A 42 19.06 -17.38 1.77
CA VAL A 42 19.21 -17.52 3.22
C VAL A 42 17.96 -18.18 3.78
N ASP A 43 18.12 -19.29 4.49
CA ASP A 43 17.04 -19.96 5.20
C ASP A 43 17.52 -20.38 6.58
N ILE A 44 17.25 -19.52 7.58
CA ILE A 44 17.76 -19.70 8.94
C ILE A 44 16.63 -19.80 9.97
N SER A 45 16.85 -20.63 10.98
CA SER A 45 15.87 -20.90 12.03
C SER A 45 15.82 -19.83 13.13
N ALA A 46 16.87 -19.01 13.26
CA ALA A 46 17.00 -17.97 14.29
C ALA A 46 17.93 -16.83 13.81
N GLY A 47 17.89 -15.70 14.51
CA GLY A 47 18.73 -14.53 14.24
C GLY A 47 18.13 -13.53 13.26
N ASN A 48 18.55 -12.26 13.37
CA ASN A 48 18.23 -11.23 12.38
C ASN A 48 19.13 -11.41 11.15
N VAL A 49 18.67 -10.97 9.99
CA VAL A 49 19.48 -10.96 8.76
C VAL A 49 19.60 -9.53 8.27
N TYR A 50 20.84 -9.06 8.14
CA TYR A 50 21.15 -7.74 7.59
C TYR A 50 21.98 -7.90 6.33
N VAL A 51 21.40 -7.49 5.20
CA VAL A 51 22.06 -7.46 3.90
C VAL A 51 22.46 -6.03 3.59
N GLN A 52 23.69 -5.83 3.14
CA GLN A 52 24.18 -4.58 2.58
C GLN A 52 24.60 -4.80 1.13
N THR A 53 24.12 -3.96 0.21
CA THR A 53 24.59 -4.00 -1.17
C THR A 53 25.83 -3.13 -1.39
N TRP A 54 26.68 -3.51 -2.34
CA TRP A 54 27.88 -2.76 -2.73
C TRP A 54 28.30 -2.97 -4.18
N LYS A 55 29.32 -2.25 -4.63
CA LYS A 55 29.84 -2.31 -6.01
C LYS A 55 30.94 -3.37 -6.24
N LYS A 56 31.29 -4.15 -5.22
CA LYS A 56 32.34 -5.18 -5.31
C LYS A 56 31.73 -6.49 -5.78
N ASP A 57 32.46 -7.23 -6.63
CA ASP A 57 32.06 -8.57 -7.10
C ASP A 57 32.45 -9.67 -6.09
N VAL A 58 32.09 -9.44 -4.83
CA VAL A 58 32.39 -10.34 -3.71
C VAL A 58 31.16 -10.43 -2.82
N CYS A 59 30.87 -11.62 -2.33
CA CYS A 59 29.90 -11.84 -1.26
C CYS A 59 30.64 -12.09 0.05
N THR A 60 30.27 -11.40 1.13
CA THR A 60 30.79 -11.68 2.48
C THR A 60 29.65 -12.05 3.41
N ILE A 61 29.85 -13.10 4.20
CA ILE A 61 28.91 -13.54 5.23
C ILE A 61 29.67 -13.55 6.55
N VAL A 62 29.10 -12.88 7.55
CA VAL A 62 29.62 -12.80 8.91
C VAL A 62 28.50 -13.13 9.88
N ILE A 63 28.75 -14.11 10.74
CA ILE A 63 27.92 -14.43 11.89
C ILE A 63 28.82 -14.23 13.10
N GLU A 64 28.57 -13.14 13.82
CA GLU A 64 29.24 -12.89 15.09
C GLU A 64 28.73 -13.90 16.11
N GLU A 65 29.48 -14.13 17.17
CA GLU A 65 29.00 -14.85 18.34
C GLU A 65 28.12 -16.10 18.15
N VAL A 66 28.69 -17.16 17.57
CA VAL A 66 28.03 -18.47 17.43
C VAL A 66 28.82 -19.55 18.18
N ASN A 67 28.13 -20.39 18.96
CA ASN A 67 28.78 -21.48 19.68
C ASN A 67 29.18 -22.61 18.70
N LYS A 68 30.16 -23.44 19.09
CA LYS A 68 30.70 -24.49 18.20
C LYS A 68 29.69 -25.57 17.80
N GLU A 69 28.74 -25.89 18.68
CA GLU A 69 27.71 -26.91 18.38
C GLU A 69 26.71 -26.40 17.32
N ASP A 70 26.28 -25.14 17.45
CA ASP A 70 25.37 -24.50 16.49
C ASP A 70 26.06 -24.23 15.14
N LEU A 71 27.39 -24.00 15.14
CA LEU A 71 28.17 -23.89 13.89
C LEU A 71 28.07 -25.12 13.00
N GLU A 72 28.05 -26.32 13.58
CA GLU A 72 27.90 -27.58 12.83
C GLU A 72 26.53 -27.68 12.15
N ASN A 73 25.55 -26.94 12.64
CA ASN A 73 24.21 -26.86 12.09
C ASN A 73 24.03 -25.73 11.07
N ILE A 74 25.10 -25.02 10.71
CA ILE A 74 25.11 -23.97 9.67
C ILE A 74 25.80 -24.50 8.41
N SER A 75 25.06 -24.56 7.32
CA SER A 75 25.55 -24.96 6.01
C SER A 75 25.68 -23.75 5.09
N LEU A 76 26.89 -23.51 4.58
CA LEU A 76 27.18 -22.51 3.55
C LEU A 76 27.73 -23.21 2.30
N THR A 77 26.98 -23.13 1.21
CA THR A 77 27.39 -23.69 -0.09
C THR A 77 27.42 -22.61 -1.17
N GLN A 78 28.25 -22.84 -2.19
CA GLN A 78 28.30 -22.05 -3.40
C GLN A 78 28.32 -23.00 -4.60
N ASP A 79 27.39 -22.82 -5.54
CA ASP A 79 27.40 -23.46 -6.86
C ASP A 79 27.36 -22.36 -7.94
N GLY A 80 28.50 -22.17 -8.62
CA GLY A 80 28.68 -21.03 -9.53
C GLY A 80 28.42 -19.69 -8.84
N ASN A 81 27.32 -19.03 -9.22
CA ASN A 81 26.92 -17.70 -8.73
C ASN A 81 25.71 -17.73 -7.78
N GLU A 82 25.35 -18.92 -7.30
CA GLU A 82 24.33 -19.16 -6.30
C GLU A 82 24.99 -19.48 -4.96
N ILE A 83 24.67 -18.69 -3.94
CA ILE A 83 25.15 -18.87 -2.57
C ILE A 83 23.95 -19.26 -1.70
N SER A 84 24.09 -20.31 -0.90
CA SER A 84 23.04 -20.77 0.00
C SER A 84 23.57 -20.86 1.42
N LEU A 85 22.96 -20.10 2.34
CA LEU A 85 23.18 -20.17 3.79
C LEU A 85 21.94 -20.79 4.44
N ARG A 86 22.08 -21.95 5.09
CA ARG A 86 20.97 -22.67 5.71
C ARG A 86 21.29 -23.16 7.11
N THR A 87 20.29 -23.19 7.98
CA THR A 87 20.37 -23.94 9.25
C THR A 87 19.73 -25.33 9.09
N THR A 88 20.44 -26.40 9.42
CA THR A 88 19.98 -27.79 9.25
C THR A 88 19.44 -28.44 10.53
N GLY A 89 19.63 -27.79 11.68
CA GLY A 89 19.20 -28.28 12.99
C GLY A 89 18.56 -27.19 13.85
N GLU A 90 18.28 -27.53 15.11
CA GLU A 90 17.95 -26.51 16.11
C GLU A 90 19.18 -25.65 16.41
N ILE A 91 18.98 -24.34 16.38
CA ILE A 91 20.00 -23.36 16.73
C ILE A 91 19.59 -22.77 18.07
N ARG A 92 20.40 -22.99 19.11
CA ARG A 92 20.09 -22.49 20.46
C ARG A 92 20.55 -21.06 20.66
N TYR A 93 21.68 -20.70 20.08
CA TYR A 93 22.27 -19.39 20.21
C TYR A 93 22.99 -18.99 18.91
N MET A 94 22.39 -18.03 18.20
CA MET A 94 23.01 -17.44 17.02
C MET A 94 22.73 -15.95 17.02
N SER A 95 23.79 -15.17 16.82
CA SER A 95 23.66 -13.72 16.65
C SER A 95 23.14 -13.37 15.25
N ASP A 96 23.22 -12.09 14.91
CA ASP A 96 22.79 -11.58 13.62
C ASP A 96 23.68 -12.07 12.47
N VAL A 97 23.06 -12.43 11.35
CA VAL A 97 23.75 -12.70 10.10
C VAL A 97 23.94 -11.39 9.35
N LYS A 98 25.18 -10.99 9.14
CA LYS A 98 25.55 -9.84 8.30
C LYS A 98 26.05 -10.34 6.95
N ILE A 99 25.43 -9.87 5.88
CA ILE A 99 25.74 -10.27 4.51
C ILE A 99 26.04 -9.02 3.69
N SER A 100 27.10 -9.05 2.89
CA SER A 100 27.33 -8.03 1.86
C SER A 100 27.36 -8.68 0.49
N ILE A 101 26.58 -8.13 -0.45
CA ILE A 101 26.43 -8.67 -1.82
C ILE A 101 26.60 -7.58 -2.88
N PRO A 102 26.99 -7.92 -4.12
CA PRO A 102 26.94 -6.98 -5.24
C PRO A 102 25.51 -6.41 -5.44
N GLU A 103 25.38 -5.14 -5.81
CA GLU A 103 24.07 -4.49 -6.08
C GLU A 103 23.23 -5.25 -7.12
N SER A 104 23.89 -5.90 -8.09
CA SER A 104 23.25 -6.71 -9.14
C SER A 104 22.75 -8.09 -8.70
N PHE A 105 22.86 -8.45 -7.42
CA PHE A 105 22.38 -9.74 -6.93
C PHE A 105 20.87 -9.77 -6.76
N ASN A 106 20.32 -10.97 -6.81
CA ASN A 106 19.02 -11.30 -6.26
C ASN A 106 19.18 -11.74 -4.79
N ALA A 107 18.17 -11.50 -3.98
CA ALA A 107 18.16 -11.93 -2.58
C ALA A 107 16.86 -12.68 -2.25
N ASP A 108 17.00 -13.90 -1.72
CA ASP A 108 15.89 -14.68 -1.16
C ASP A 108 16.20 -14.98 0.31
N ILE A 109 15.54 -14.25 1.22
CA ILE A 109 15.89 -14.21 2.64
C ILE A 109 14.70 -14.69 3.47
N ASN A 110 14.90 -15.81 4.15
CA ASN A 110 13.92 -16.45 5.01
C ASN A 110 14.48 -16.61 6.42
N THR A 111 13.72 -16.16 7.43
CA THR A 111 13.99 -16.44 8.86
C THR A 111 12.71 -16.84 9.57
N ARG A 112 12.77 -17.58 10.68
CA ARG A 112 11.56 -17.91 11.44
C ARG A 112 10.98 -16.73 12.21
N GLY A 113 11.80 -15.85 12.77
CA GLY A 113 11.29 -14.78 13.64
C GLY A 113 12.13 -13.52 13.69
N GLY A 114 13.36 -13.56 13.20
CA GLY A 114 14.24 -12.38 13.19
C GLY A 114 13.74 -11.27 12.27
N ASN A 115 14.23 -10.07 12.55
CA ASN A 115 14.09 -8.93 11.65
C ASN A 115 14.95 -9.16 10.41
N ILE A 116 14.50 -8.63 9.28
CA ILE A 116 15.26 -8.65 8.03
C ILE A 116 15.47 -7.21 7.56
N GLY A 117 16.73 -6.82 7.42
CA GLY A 117 17.15 -5.52 6.92
C GLY A 117 17.91 -5.66 5.60
N ILE A 118 17.56 -4.87 4.60
CA ILE A 118 18.36 -4.69 3.38
C ILE A 118 18.68 -3.21 3.22
N SER A 119 19.97 -2.90 3.16
CA SER A 119 20.49 -1.55 3.01
C SER A 119 21.20 -1.38 1.67
N GLY A 120 21.06 -0.20 1.09
CA GLY A 120 21.56 0.12 -0.25
C GLY A 120 20.50 -0.01 -1.35
N TYR A 121 20.96 -0.07 -2.59
CA TYR A 121 20.15 -0.29 -3.79
C TYR A 121 20.35 -1.72 -4.29
N LEU A 122 19.27 -2.43 -4.59
CA LEU A 122 19.30 -3.77 -5.17
C LEU A 122 18.76 -3.72 -6.60
N ASP A 123 19.60 -3.98 -7.59
CA ASP A 123 19.20 -4.01 -9.00
C ASP A 123 18.46 -5.33 -9.35
N GLY A 124 18.74 -6.40 -8.61
CA GLY A 124 18.06 -7.69 -8.77
C GLY A 124 16.70 -7.77 -8.07
N ASN A 125 16.14 -8.99 -8.09
CA ASN A 125 14.87 -9.29 -7.45
C ASN A 125 15.02 -9.58 -5.95
N LEU A 126 13.95 -9.36 -5.21
CA LEU A 126 13.89 -9.52 -3.77
C LEU A 126 12.74 -10.43 -3.33
N SER A 127 13.05 -11.44 -2.52
CA SER A 127 12.10 -12.27 -1.78
C SER A 127 12.48 -12.23 -0.30
N ILE A 128 11.54 -11.82 0.56
CA ILE A 128 11.74 -11.78 2.02
C ILE A 128 10.57 -12.48 2.72
N LYS A 129 10.88 -13.37 3.67
CA LYS A 129 9.91 -13.97 4.57
C LYS A 129 10.41 -14.02 6.01
N THR A 130 9.56 -13.61 6.95
CA THR A 130 9.73 -13.89 8.39
C THR A 130 8.39 -14.27 9.03
N SER A 131 8.35 -14.97 10.17
CA SER A 131 7.07 -15.26 10.84
C SER A 131 6.67 -14.20 11.85
N GLY A 132 7.54 -13.23 12.18
CA GLY A 132 7.19 -12.21 13.19
C GLY A 132 8.05 -10.96 13.19
N GLY A 133 9.27 -11.04 12.67
CA GLY A 133 10.17 -9.89 12.63
C GLY A 133 9.69 -8.76 11.72
N ASN A 134 10.22 -7.58 11.97
CA ASN A 134 10.07 -6.42 11.12
C ASN A 134 10.95 -6.58 9.87
N ILE A 135 10.47 -6.04 8.76
CA ILE A 135 11.20 -6.02 7.50
C ILE A 135 11.45 -4.58 7.11
N LYS A 136 12.72 -4.23 6.83
CA LYS A 136 13.10 -2.94 6.29
C LYS A 136 14.00 -3.15 5.07
N THR A 137 13.60 -2.64 3.92
CA THR A 137 14.42 -2.67 2.70
C THR A 137 14.56 -1.27 2.10
N GLY A 138 15.70 -1.02 1.48
CA GLY A 138 15.96 0.16 0.65
C GLY A 138 15.20 0.09 -0.68
N ASN A 139 15.85 0.61 -1.73
CA ASN A 139 15.29 0.66 -3.07
C ASN A 139 15.61 -0.62 -3.85
N VAL A 140 14.67 -1.08 -4.67
CA VAL A 140 14.81 -2.30 -5.49
C VAL A 140 14.39 -2.02 -6.93
N ALA A 141 15.26 -2.32 -7.90
CA ALA A 141 14.96 -2.19 -9.32
C ALA A 141 14.15 -3.39 -9.86
N GLY A 142 14.38 -4.58 -9.29
CA GLY A 142 13.67 -5.79 -9.63
C GLY A 142 12.26 -5.89 -9.02
N ASN A 143 11.68 -7.08 -9.15
CA ASN A 143 10.44 -7.43 -8.46
C ASN A 143 10.72 -7.66 -6.96
N ALA A 144 9.75 -7.33 -6.10
CA ALA A 144 9.87 -7.54 -4.66
C ALA A 144 8.65 -8.28 -4.09
N THR A 145 8.89 -9.36 -3.36
CA THR A 145 7.90 -10.08 -2.56
C THR A 145 8.30 -10.05 -1.09
N VAL A 146 7.45 -9.50 -0.23
CA VAL A 146 7.75 -9.28 1.19
C VAL A 146 6.63 -9.84 2.06
N LYS A 147 6.95 -10.78 2.96
CA LYS A 147 5.96 -11.44 3.82
C LYS A 147 6.42 -11.49 5.27
N THR A 148 5.57 -11.05 6.19
CA THR A 148 5.73 -11.30 7.64
C THR A 148 4.40 -11.72 8.26
N ALA A 149 4.37 -12.44 9.38
CA ALA A 149 3.09 -12.76 10.01
C ALA A 149 2.59 -11.64 10.94
N GLY A 150 3.48 -10.82 11.50
CA GLY A 150 3.09 -9.80 12.48
C GLY A 150 3.91 -8.51 12.47
N GLY A 151 5.14 -8.53 11.95
CA GLY A 151 6.01 -7.36 11.97
C GLY A 151 5.57 -6.25 11.03
N ASN A 152 6.12 -5.06 11.27
CA ASN A 152 6.00 -3.91 10.39
C ASN A 152 6.88 -4.11 9.15
N VAL A 153 6.42 -3.57 8.02
CA VAL A 153 7.13 -3.61 6.75
C VAL A 153 7.38 -2.20 6.26
N THR A 154 8.65 -1.86 6.04
CA THR A 154 9.04 -0.62 5.36
C THR A 154 9.85 -0.98 4.13
N VAL A 155 9.36 -0.60 2.95
CA VAL A 155 10.09 -0.76 1.69
C VAL A 155 10.36 0.62 1.09
N GLY A 156 11.51 0.79 0.45
CA GLY A 156 11.84 1.98 -0.32
C GLY A 156 11.05 2.04 -1.64
N ASN A 157 11.68 2.61 -2.66
CA ASN A 157 11.14 2.63 -4.02
C ASN A 157 11.31 1.25 -4.67
N ILE A 158 10.28 0.77 -5.36
CA ILE A 158 10.30 -0.50 -6.10
C ILE A 158 9.98 -0.18 -7.56
N GLU A 159 10.89 -0.51 -8.49
CA GLU A 159 10.72 -0.10 -9.89
C GLU A 159 9.79 -1.03 -10.69
N LYS A 160 9.73 -2.32 -10.32
CA LYS A 160 8.84 -3.32 -10.95
C LYS A 160 7.73 -3.75 -9.99
N GLU A 161 7.30 -5.01 -10.06
CA GLU A 161 6.15 -5.50 -9.32
C GLU A 161 6.44 -5.63 -7.82
N LEU A 162 5.46 -5.27 -6.99
CA LEU A 162 5.54 -5.39 -5.54
C LEU A 162 4.39 -6.23 -5.00
N THR A 163 4.71 -7.22 -4.16
CA THR A 163 3.73 -7.89 -3.31
C THR A 163 4.16 -7.80 -1.84
N ILE A 164 3.32 -7.22 -0.99
CA ILE A 164 3.52 -7.19 0.47
C ILE A 164 2.34 -7.84 1.18
N LYS A 165 2.64 -8.73 2.13
CA LYS A 165 1.64 -9.29 3.05
C LYS A 165 2.15 -9.29 4.50
N THR A 166 1.37 -8.72 5.40
CA THR A 166 1.50 -8.95 6.85
C THR A 166 0.14 -9.31 7.48
N SER A 167 0.09 -9.76 8.74
CA SER A 167 -1.20 -9.96 9.42
C SER A 167 -1.48 -8.84 10.42
N GLY A 168 -0.47 -8.34 11.14
CA GLY A 168 -0.68 -7.33 12.20
C GLY A 168 -0.03 -5.97 11.92
N GLY A 169 1.18 -5.97 11.36
CA GLY A 169 2.00 -4.78 11.28
C GLY A 169 1.53 -3.73 10.28
N ASN A 170 2.07 -2.53 10.44
CA ASN A 170 1.94 -1.43 9.51
C ASN A 170 2.81 -1.67 8.28
N ILE A 171 2.38 -1.15 7.14
CA ILE A 171 3.14 -1.18 5.89
C ILE A 171 3.38 0.26 5.42
N THR A 172 4.63 0.61 5.17
CA THR A 172 5.01 1.87 4.53
C THR A 172 5.82 1.57 3.28
N THR A 173 5.47 2.20 2.17
CA THR A 173 6.17 2.04 0.89
C THR A 173 6.58 3.39 0.31
N GLY A 174 7.68 3.42 -0.44
CA GLY A 174 8.09 4.58 -1.24
C GLY A 174 7.26 4.72 -2.53
N ASN A 175 7.95 4.99 -3.64
CA ASN A 175 7.35 5.06 -4.97
C ASN A 175 7.36 3.69 -5.66
N LEU A 176 6.24 3.31 -6.24
CA LEU A 176 5.99 2.03 -6.90
C LEU A 176 5.90 2.26 -8.41
N GLY A 177 6.86 1.70 -9.14
CA GLY A 177 7.00 1.84 -10.59
C GLY A 177 6.13 0.86 -11.37
N GLY A 178 6.01 -0.39 -10.89
CA GLY A 178 5.14 -1.42 -11.46
C GLY A 178 3.89 -1.68 -10.63
N SER A 179 3.11 -2.66 -11.07
CA SER A 179 1.89 -3.10 -10.40
C SER A 179 2.17 -3.58 -8.97
N ALA A 180 1.30 -3.23 -8.03
CA ALA A 180 1.50 -3.49 -6.60
C ALA A 180 0.27 -4.09 -5.92
N SER A 181 0.52 -5.06 -5.04
CA SER A 181 -0.47 -5.68 -4.15
C SER A 181 0.03 -5.61 -2.71
N VAL A 182 -0.63 -4.80 -1.88
CA VAL A 182 -0.19 -4.49 -0.51
C VAL A 182 -1.31 -4.81 0.48
N SER A 183 -1.07 -5.71 1.44
CA SER A 183 -2.11 -6.11 2.38
C SER A 183 -1.62 -6.37 3.81
N THR A 184 -2.43 -5.97 4.78
CA THR A 184 -2.31 -6.34 6.20
C THR A 184 -3.69 -6.73 6.75
N ALA A 185 -3.79 -7.34 7.94
CA ALA A 185 -5.11 -7.52 8.57
C ALA A 185 -5.40 -6.40 9.58
N GLY A 186 -4.43 -6.03 10.42
CA GLY A 186 -4.65 -5.04 11.48
C GLY A 186 -4.09 -3.64 11.22
N GLY A 187 -2.92 -3.56 10.59
CA GLY A 187 -2.13 -2.33 10.54
C GLY A 187 -2.61 -1.29 9.52
N ASN A 188 -2.01 -0.11 9.63
CA ASN A 188 -2.15 0.97 8.66
C ASN A 188 -1.26 0.71 7.43
N ILE A 189 -1.68 1.22 6.28
CA ILE A 189 -0.91 1.16 5.04
C ILE A 189 -0.68 2.58 4.53
N GLU A 190 0.58 2.93 4.29
CA GLU A 190 0.99 4.20 3.69
C GLU A 190 1.75 3.95 2.38
N ILE A 191 1.25 4.54 1.29
CA ILE A 191 1.81 4.42 -0.06
C ILE A 191 2.30 5.78 -0.56
N GLY A 192 3.58 5.87 -0.88
CA GLY A 192 4.21 7.11 -1.38
C GLY A 192 3.77 7.51 -2.78
N SER A 193 3.82 6.63 -3.77
CA SER A 193 3.13 6.82 -5.05
C SER A 193 3.02 5.49 -5.81
N ALA A 194 2.03 5.35 -6.68
CA ALA A 194 1.89 4.21 -7.57
C ALA A 194 1.70 4.67 -9.02
N LYS A 195 2.68 4.35 -9.89
CA LYS A 195 2.65 4.67 -11.31
C LYS A 195 1.75 3.75 -12.11
N ASP A 196 1.65 2.49 -11.70
CA ASP A 196 0.84 1.44 -12.31
C ASP A 196 -0.25 0.96 -11.32
N ASN A 197 -0.95 -0.12 -11.65
CA ASN A 197 -2.09 -0.63 -10.91
C ASN A 197 -1.75 -0.93 -9.44
N LEU A 198 -2.54 -0.37 -8.52
CA LEU A 198 -2.36 -0.51 -7.09
C LEU A 198 -3.59 -1.18 -6.46
N ASN A 199 -3.36 -2.30 -5.79
CA ASN A 199 -4.35 -2.97 -4.96
C ASN A 199 -3.89 -2.94 -3.49
N VAL A 200 -4.66 -2.27 -2.63
CA VAL A 200 -4.35 -2.11 -1.20
C VAL A 200 -5.51 -2.58 -0.34
N SER A 201 -5.22 -3.39 0.68
CA SER A 201 -6.25 -3.79 1.63
C SER A 201 -5.78 -3.95 3.08
N THR A 202 -6.64 -3.56 4.01
CA THR A 202 -6.50 -3.88 5.44
C THR A 202 -7.85 -4.22 6.04
N SER A 203 -7.93 -4.88 7.20
CA SER A 203 -9.21 -5.08 7.87
C SER A 203 -9.48 -3.97 8.89
N GLY A 204 -8.49 -3.64 9.73
CA GLY A 204 -8.67 -2.69 10.83
C GLY A 204 -8.11 -1.29 10.61
N GLY A 205 -7.03 -1.17 9.83
CA GLY A 205 -6.26 0.08 9.76
C GLY A 205 -6.73 1.08 8.70
N ASN A 206 -6.09 2.24 8.74
CA ASN A 206 -6.24 3.29 7.74
C ASN A 206 -5.38 3.01 6.51
N ILE A 207 -5.81 3.51 5.35
CA ILE A 207 -5.05 3.49 4.11
C ILE A 207 -4.80 4.94 3.69
N GLU A 208 -3.53 5.33 3.59
CA GLU A 208 -3.09 6.62 3.09
C GLU A 208 -2.32 6.44 1.78
N ILE A 209 -2.76 7.10 0.72
CA ILE A 209 -2.14 7.06 -0.61
C ILE A 209 -1.85 8.49 -1.06
N ARG A 210 -0.58 8.83 -1.22
CA ARG A 210 -0.23 10.18 -1.65
C ARG A 210 -0.53 10.39 -3.15
N GLU A 211 -0.14 9.48 -4.04
CA GLU A 211 -0.47 9.60 -5.47
C GLU A 211 -0.71 8.26 -6.15
N GLY A 212 -1.84 8.14 -6.86
CA GLY A 212 -2.15 7.02 -7.76
C GLY A 212 -2.31 7.50 -9.20
N VAL A 213 -1.46 7.04 -10.11
CA VAL A 213 -1.44 7.48 -11.51
C VAL A 213 -2.35 6.62 -12.38
N ALA A 214 -2.20 5.29 -12.30
CA ALA A 214 -3.05 4.33 -13.01
C ALA A 214 -4.26 3.93 -12.13
N SER A 215 -4.71 2.68 -12.23
CA SER A 215 -5.86 2.24 -11.44
C SER A 215 -5.51 2.01 -9.97
N VAL A 216 -6.40 2.43 -9.07
CA VAL A 216 -6.26 2.22 -7.62
C VAL A 216 -7.49 1.53 -7.07
N THR A 217 -7.30 0.39 -6.42
CA THR A 217 -8.33 -0.25 -5.58
C THR A 217 -7.84 -0.27 -4.14
N ALA A 218 -8.52 0.47 -3.26
CA ALA A 218 -8.22 0.51 -1.83
C ALA A 218 -9.43 0.05 -1.03
N THR A 219 -9.24 -0.88 -0.10
CA THR A 219 -10.32 -1.42 0.73
C THR A 219 -9.91 -1.59 2.18
N THR A 220 -10.71 -1.06 3.11
CA THR A 220 -10.58 -1.37 4.55
C THR A 220 -11.93 -1.77 5.14
N ALA A 221 -11.98 -2.44 6.29
CA ALA A 221 -13.25 -2.68 6.97
C ALA A 221 -13.53 -1.60 8.02
N GLY A 222 -12.57 -1.34 8.92
CA GLY A 222 -12.76 -0.42 10.05
C GLY A 222 -12.16 0.98 9.87
N GLY A 223 -11.16 1.15 9.02
CA GLY A 223 -10.39 2.40 8.95
C GLY A 223 -10.87 3.40 7.90
N ASN A 224 -10.20 4.55 7.90
CA ASN A 224 -10.37 5.60 6.91
C ASN A 224 -9.52 5.33 5.66
N ILE A 225 -9.93 5.90 4.54
CA ILE A 225 -9.13 5.95 3.31
C ILE A 225 -8.87 7.41 2.95
N GLY A 226 -7.61 7.83 3.07
CA GLY A 226 -7.12 9.14 2.65
C GLY A 226 -6.32 9.05 1.35
N VAL A 227 -6.62 9.92 0.39
CA VAL A 227 -5.88 9.99 -0.87
C VAL A 227 -5.63 11.43 -1.29
N GLU A 228 -4.37 11.84 -1.49
CA GLU A 228 -4.11 13.20 -1.95
C GLU A 228 -4.44 13.37 -3.44
N LYS A 229 -4.03 12.45 -4.30
CA LYS A 229 -4.26 12.56 -5.75
C LYS A 229 -4.49 11.23 -6.45
N LEU A 230 -5.56 11.16 -7.24
CA LEU A 230 -5.87 10.07 -8.16
C LEU A 230 -5.95 10.60 -9.59
N SER A 231 -5.23 9.99 -10.53
CA SER A 231 -5.26 10.37 -11.94
C SER A 231 -5.98 9.33 -12.82
N GLY A 232 -5.94 8.05 -12.44
CA GLY A 232 -6.61 6.96 -13.15
C GLY A 232 -7.91 6.50 -12.48
N THR A 233 -8.55 5.50 -13.10
CA THR A 233 -9.81 4.92 -12.62
C THR A 233 -9.63 4.24 -11.27
N SER A 234 -10.40 4.65 -10.27
CA SER A 234 -10.17 4.28 -8.88
C SER A 234 -11.43 3.82 -8.16
N LYS A 235 -11.27 2.86 -7.25
CA LYS A 235 -12.31 2.32 -6.39
C LYS A 235 -11.85 2.31 -4.94
N LEU A 236 -12.54 3.06 -4.09
CA LEU A 236 -12.26 3.16 -2.65
C LEU A 236 -13.46 2.61 -1.88
N SER A 237 -13.22 1.74 -0.90
CA SER A 237 -14.29 1.14 -0.11
C SER A 237 -13.90 0.95 1.35
N THR A 238 -14.73 1.43 2.27
CA THR A 238 -14.63 1.09 3.70
C THR A 238 -15.98 0.65 4.27
N SER A 239 -16.04 -0.01 5.42
CA SER A 239 -17.31 -0.27 6.11
C SER A 239 -17.59 0.74 7.21
N GLY A 240 -16.59 1.07 8.03
CA GLY A 240 -16.78 1.89 9.24
C GLY A 240 -16.07 3.25 9.26
N GLY A 241 -15.31 3.59 8.21
CA GLY A 241 -14.53 4.82 8.17
C GLY A 241 -14.98 5.82 7.12
N ASP A 242 -14.31 6.96 7.13
CA ASP A 242 -14.46 8.03 6.15
C ASP A 242 -13.58 7.80 4.92
N ILE A 243 -13.96 8.41 3.81
CA ILE A 243 -13.14 8.47 2.59
C ILE A 243 -12.88 9.95 2.28
N ASP A 244 -11.61 10.36 2.29
CA ASP A 244 -11.17 11.70 1.91
C ASP A 244 -10.26 11.63 0.69
N VAL A 245 -10.62 12.37 -0.37
CA VAL A 245 -9.82 12.48 -1.59
C VAL A 245 -9.60 13.94 -1.95
N LYS A 246 -8.35 14.43 -1.93
CA LYS A 246 -8.05 15.85 -2.22
C LYS A 246 -8.10 16.21 -3.70
N SER A 247 -7.86 15.25 -4.60
CA SER A 247 -7.95 15.47 -6.05
C SER A 247 -8.28 14.20 -6.81
N ALA A 248 -9.46 14.16 -7.42
CA ALA A 248 -9.91 13.07 -8.31
C ALA A 248 -9.88 13.50 -9.78
N GLY A 249 -8.75 13.25 -10.46
CA GLY A 249 -8.52 13.53 -11.87
C GLY A 249 -9.13 12.47 -12.81
N GLY A 250 -9.10 11.21 -12.42
CA GLY A 250 -9.73 10.09 -13.13
C GLY A 250 -11.12 9.75 -12.60
N ASP A 251 -11.73 8.70 -13.16
CA ASP A 251 -13.02 8.20 -12.67
C ASP A 251 -12.87 7.61 -11.25
N LEU A 252 -13.80 7.95 -10.35
CA LEU A 252 -13.76 7.52 -8.97
C LEU A 252 -15.09 6.89 -8.53
N THR A 253 -15.02 5.69 -7.99
CA THR A 253 -16.11 5.10 -7.19
C THR A 253 -15.69 5.02 -5.72
N ALA A 254 -16.38 5.74 -4.84
CA ALA A 254 -16.14 5.73 -3.39
C ALA A 254 -17.35 5.17 -2.64
N LYS A 255 -17.14 4.24 -1.70
CA LYS A 255 -18.24 3.65 -0.93
C LYS A 255 -17.88 3.48 0.54
N THR A 256 -18.77 3.86 1.43
CA THR A 256 -18.69 3.49 2.85
C THR A 256 -20.04 2.99 3.36
N ALA A 257 -20.08 2.25 4.47
CA ALA A 257 -21.35 1.87 5.10
C ALA A 257 -21.72 2.85 6.22
N ALA A 258 -20.78 3.17 7.11
CA ALA A 258 -20.95 4.10 8.22
C ALA A 258 -19.77 5.08 8.24
N GLY A 259 -19.89 6.15 7.47
CA GLY A 259 -18.85 7.17 7.32
C GLY A 259 -19.24 8.20 6.26
N SER A 260 -18.52 9.31 6.26
CA SER A 260 -18.67 10.38 5.29
C SER A 260 -17.69 10.22 4.14
N ILE A 261 -18.06 10.79 2.99
CA ILE A 261 -17.20 10.81 1.79
C ILE A 261 -16.97 12.27 1.42
N GLU A 262 -15.72 12.74 1.47
CA GLU A 262 -15.32 14.05 0.97
C GLU A 262 -14.39 13.90 -0.23
N VAL A 263 -14.78 14.45 -1.37
CA VAL A 263 -13.95 14.46 -2.58
C VAL A 263 -13.84 15.87 -3.12
N LEU A 264 -12.60 16.33 -3.26
CA LEU A 264 -12.26 17.64 -3.78
C LEU A 264 -11.68 17.55 -5.21
N ASN A 265 -11.79 18.65 -5.94
CA ASN A 265 -11.20 18.82 -7.28
C ASN A 265 -11.59 17.72 -8.28
N VAL A 266 -12.86 17.30 -8.28
CA VAL A 266 -13.37 16.26 -9.17
C VAL A 266 -13.33 16.72 -10.63
N SER A 267 -12.62 15.98 -11.47
CA SER A 267 -12.48 16.25 -12.92
C SER A 267 -12.97 15.10 -13.80
N GLY A 268 -12.85 13.84 -13.34
CA GLY A 268 -13.40 12.64 -13.97
C GLY A 268 -14.73 12.20 -13.34
N SER A 269 -15.39 11.17 -13.89
CA SER A 269 -16.71 10.74 -13.42
C SER A 269 -16.66 10.28 -11.96
N PHE A 270 -17.66 10.63 -11.17
CA PHE A 270 -17.66 10.39 -9.74
C PHE A 270 -18.94 9.70 -9.28
N LYS A 271 -18.78 8.56 -8.64
CA LYS A 271 -19.86 7.81 -7.99
C LYS A 271 -19.54 7.63 -6.51
N ALA A 272 -20.42 8.11 -5.64
CA ALA A 272 -20.29 7.92 -4.21
C ALA A 272 -21.56 7.38 -3.58
N SER A 273 -21.40 6.49 -2.59
CA SER A 273 -22.54 6.05 -1.78
C SER A 273 -22.18 5.75 -0.34
N THR A 274 -23.04 6.15 0.60
CA THR A 274 -22.95 5.79 2.02
C THR A 274 -24.31 5.35 2.58
N SER A 275 -24.33 4.45 3.58
CA SER A 275 -25.57 4.10 4.27
C SER A 275 -25.85 5.04 5.45
N ALA A 276 -24.82 5.54 6.12
CA ALA A 276 -24.93 6.54 7.16
C ALA A 276 -23.71 7.47 7.09
N GLY A 277 -23.96 8.75 6.80
CA GLY A 277 -22.94 9.77 6.68
C GLY A 277 -23.23 10.76 5.57
N ASP A 278 -22.47 11.85 5.58
CA ASP A 278 -22.60 12.91 4.60
C ASP A 278 -21.72 12.64 3.37
N ILE A 279 -22.14 13.13 2.21
CA ILE A 279 -21.30 13.11 1.02
C ILE A 279 -21.06 14.55 0.55
N LYS A 280 -19.80 14.97 0.56
CA LYS A 280 -19.34 16.27 0.08
C LYS A 280 -18.51 16.12 -1.17
N CYS A 281 -18.87 16.86 -2.22
CA CYS A 281 -18.22 16.81 -3.52
C CYS A 281 -17.95 18.23 -4.01
N HIS A 282 -16.70 18.52 -4.37
CA HIS A 282 -16.32 19.76 -5.06
C HIS A 282 -15.86 19.46 -6.48
N VAL A 283 -16.69 19.88 -7.44
CA VAL A 283 -16.43 19.71 -8.88
C VAL A 283 -15.52 20.82 -9.38
N LYS A 284 -14.51 20.46 -10.18
CA LYS A 284 -13.57 21.41 -10.78
C LYS A 284 -14.14 22.05 -12.05
N GLN A 285 -13.71 23.28 -12.36
CA GLN A 285 -14.01 23.90 -13.65
C GLN A 285 -13.53 23.01 -14.82
N GLY A 286 -14.35 22.91 -15.87
CA GLY A 286 -14.04 22.07 -17.03
C GLY A 286 -14.33 20.58 -16.84
N PHE A 287 -15.04 20.20 -15.77
CA PHE A 287 -15.54 18.84 -15.55
C PHE A 287 -16.38 18.33 -16.73
N LYS A 288 -16.07 17.12 -17.19
CA LYS A 288 -16.72 16.48 -18.36
C LYS A 288 -17.37 15.12 -18.06
N GLY A 289 -17.34 14.65 -16.82
CA GLY A 289 -17.87 13.35 -16.42
C GLY A 289 -19.33 13.41 -15.95
N GLU A 290 -19.79 12.33 -15.35
CA GLU A 290 -21.07 12.29 -14.62
C GLU A 290 -20.83 12.25 -13.10
N VAL A 291 -21.77 12.79 -12.34
CA VAL A 291 -21.78 12.66 -10.87
C VAL A 291 -23.01 11.89 -10.43
N SER A 292 -22.82 10.85 -9.61
CA SER A 292 -23.91 10.10 -8.98
C SER A 292 -23.62 9.90 -7.50
N VAL A 293 -24.39 10.57 -6.65
CA VAL A 293 -24.23 10.53 -5.20
C VAL A 293 -25.49 10.00 -4.53
N ASP A 294 -25.34 9.08 -3.58
CA ASP A 294 -26.44 8.45 -2.85
C ASP A 294 -26.11 8.25 -1.36
N THR A 295 -26.85 8.91 -0.46
CA THR A 295 -26.77 8.63 0.99
C THR A 295 -28.13 8.19 1.53
N LYS A 296 -28.14 7.13 2.34
CA LYS A 296 -29.40 6.62 2.94
C LYS A 296 -29.83 7.36 4.21
N VAL A 297 -28.87 7.85 4.98
CA VAL A 297 -29.04 8.65 6.19
C VAL A 297 -27.89 9.66 6.22
N GLY A 298 -28.20 10.91 5.93
CA GLY A 298 -27.21 11.97 5.81
C GLY A 298 -27.54 12.96 4.71
N SER A 299 -26.71 13.97 4.57
CA SER A 299 -26.88 15.04 3.61
C SER A 299 -25.85 14.99 2.49
N VAL A 300 -26.21 15.58 1.35
CA VAL A 300 -25.30 15.75 0.21
C VAL A 300 -24.94 17.22 0.07
N TYR A 301 -23.66 17.51 -0.04
CA TYR A 301 -23.12 18.85 -0.26
C TYR A 301 -22.36 18.88 -1.58
N LEU A 302 -22.91 19.56 -2.57
CA LEU A 302 -22.31 19.72 -3.88
C LEU A 302 -21.82 21.16 -4.05
N MET A 303 -20.53 21.33 -4.36
CA MET A 303 -19.95 22.61 -4.76
C MET A 303 -19.66 22.60 -6.26
N LEU A 304 -20.22 23.58 -6.96
CA LEU A 304 -20.11 23.73 -8.41
C LEU A 304 -19.44 25.06 -8.75
N PRO A 305 -18.51 25.08 -9.73
CA PRO A 305 -17.93 26.33 -10.19
C PRO A 305 -18.96 27.13 -11.00
N SER A 306 -18.88 28.46 -10.93
CA SER A 306 -19.90 29.36 -11.49
C SER A 306 -20.10 29.22 -13.00
N GLY A 307 -19.04 28.85 -13.73
CA GLY A 307 -19.06 28.66 -15.18
C GLY A 307 -19.34 27.23 -15.64
N ILE A 308 -19.87 26.34 -14.79
CA ILE A 308 -20.21 24.98 -15.22
C ILE A 308 -21.52 24.94 -16.01
N SER A 309 -21.55 24.17 -17.09
CA SER A 309 -22.78 23.79 -17.80
C SER A 309 -23.15 22.36 -17.36
N ALA A 310 -24.20 22.22 -16.54
CA ALA A 310 -24.59 20.94 -15.97
C ALA A 310 -26.11 20.85 -15.71
N THR A 311 -26.64 19.63 -15.79
CA THR A 311 -28.01 19.32 -15.39
C THR A 311 -27.99 18.58 -14.07
N VAL A 312 -28.44 19.24 -13.01
CA VAL A 312 -28.49 18.66 -11.66
C VAL A 312 -29.90 18.15 -11.37
N GLU A 313 -30.02 16.86 -11.07
CA GLU A 313 -31.22 16.21 -10.56
C GLU A 313 -31.04 15.94 -9.07
N ALA A 314 -31.79 16.64 -8.23
CA ALA A 314 -31.74 16.51 -6.78
C ALA A 314 -33.02 15.86 -6.25
N ASN A 315 -32.87 14.82 -5.45
CA ASN A 315 -33.97 14.03 -4.91
C ASN A 315 -33.76 13.71 -3.43
N VAL A 316 -34.64 14.22 -2.58
CA VAL A 316 -34.65 13.93 -1.15
C VAL A 316 -35.82 13.02 -0.82
N ARG A 317 -35.57 11.91 -0.12
CA ARG A 317 -36.57 10.92 0.28
C ARG A 317 -36.61 10.71 1.79
N GLY A 318 -37.62 9.97 2.25
CA GLY A 318 -37.75 9.59 3.65
C GLY A 318 -37.99 10.79 4.56
N ILE A 319 -38.61 11.84 4.02
CA ILE A 319 -38.94 13.05 4.76
C ILE A 319 -39.95 12.69 5.85
N VAL A 320 -39.62 13.06 7.08
CA VAL A 320 -40.50 12.99 8.24
C VAL A 320 -40.63 14.40 8.79
N ALA A 321 -41.81 14.99 8.62
CA ALA A 321 -42.10 16.35 9.07
C ALA A 321 -43.51 16.41 9.65
N TRP A 322 -43.68 17.26 10.67
CA TRP A 322 -44.97 17.56 11.27
C TRP A 322 -45.54 18.83 10.60
N GLY A 323 -46.83 18.84 10.26
CA GLY A 323 -47.47 19.96 9.58
C GLY A 323 -47.19 19.99 8.07
N GLU A 324 -47.13 21.20 7.51
CA GLU A 324 -46.86 21.47 6.09
C GLU A 324 -45.45 22.07 5.93
N PRO A 325 -44.41 21.25 5.82
CA PRO A 325 -43.05 21.75 5.66
C PRO A 325 -42.83 22.40 4.29
N ASP A 326 -41.99 23.43 4.23
CA ASP A 326 -41.53 24.01 2.96
C ASP A 326 -40.52 23.06 2.26
N ALA A 327 -40.75 22.80 0.97
CA ALA A 327 -39.85 21.99 0.13
C ALA A 327 -38.43 22.59 0.05
N GLN A 328 -38.29 23.91 0.17
CA GLN A 328 -37.01 24.61 0.15
C GLN A 328 -36.10 24.24 1.34
N ASN A 329 -36.66 23.72 2.43
CA ASN A 329 -35.87 23.28 3.57
C ASN A 329 -35.09 21.98 3.30
N PHE A 330 -35.44 21.23 2.26
CA PHE A 330 -34.81 19.94 1.93
C PHE A 330 -33.79 20.03 0.80
N ILE A 331 -34.01 20.95 -0.15
CA ILE A 331 -33.08 21.21 -1.26
C ILE A 331 -32.73 22.69 -1.25
N LEU A 332 -31.55 23.00 -0.73
CA LEU A 332 -31.02 24.35 -0.65
C LEU A 332 -30.04 24.58 -1.80
N SER A 333 -30.20 25.65 -2.56
CA SER A 333 -29.36 25.92 -3.74
C SER A 333 -29.03 27.40 -3.91
N ASP A 334 -27.79 27.69 -4.31
CA ASP A 334 -27.38 29.01 -4.81
C ASP A 334 -27.71 29.21 -6.31
N PHE A 335 -28.29 28.19 -6.95
CA PHE A 335 -28.70 28.19 -8.34
C PHE A 335 -30.23 28.14 -8.43
N ASN A 336 -30.79 28.89 -9.38
CA ASN A 336 -32.23 28.87 -9.62
C ASN A 336 -32.64 27.52 -10.24
N PRO A 337 -33.63 26.83 -9.68
CA PRO A 337 -34.16 25.60 -10.25
C PRO A 337 -34.96 25.91 -11.54
N THR A 338 -34.83 25.04 -12.53
CA THR A 338 -35.74 25.02 -13.70
C THR A 338 -37.06 24.36 -13.32
N ARG A 339 -37.04 23.44 -12.35
CA ARG A 339 -38.22 22.76 -11.79
C ARG A 339 -38.04 22.45 -10.30
N GLY A 340 -39.08 22.66 -9.50
CA GLY A 340 -39.05 22.44 -8.05
C GLY A 340 -38.22 23.51 -7.30
N PRO A 341 -37.81 23.30 -6.03
CA PRO A 341 -38.14 22.15 -5.19
C PRO A 341 -39.64 21.98 -5.00
N GLU A 342 -40.15 20.79 -5.27
CA GLU A 342 -41.56 20.46 -5.10
C GLU A 342 -41.72 19.08 -4.47
N PHE A 343 -42.78 18.91 -3.68
CA PHE A 343 -43.14 17.61 -3.12
C PHE A 343 -43.64 16.66 -4.22
N LYS A 344 -43.15 15.43 -4.19
CA LYS A 344 -43.64 14.27 -4.95
C LYS A 344 -44.32 13.32 -3.98
N GLY A 345 -45.61 13.55 -3.73
CA GLY A 345 -46.33 12.90 -2.64
C GLY A 345 -45.87 13.44 -1.27
N LYS A 346 -46.02 12.65 -0.20
CA LYS A 346 -45.80 13.13 1.19
C LYS A 346 -44.37 12.98 1.74
N LYS A 347 -43.49 12.25 1.06
CA LYS A 347 -42.20 11.81 1.62
C LYS A 347 -40.99 12.06 0.73
N GLU A 348 -41.18 12.77 -0.38
CA GLU A 348 -40.15 13.00 -1.39
C GLU A 348 -40.23 14.44 -1.88
N VAL A 349 -39.07 15.09 -2.00
CA VAL A 349 -38.91 16.42 -2.62
C VAL A 349 -37.93 16.28 -3.78
N SER A 350 -38.25 16.90 -4.90
CA SER A 350 -37.40 16.87 -6.10
C SER A 350 -37.20 18.25 -6.69
N ALA A 351 -36.00 18.49 -7.23
CA ALA A 351 -35.66 19.68 -7.99
C ALA A 351 -34.75 19.34 -9.18
N THR A 352 -34.85 20.13 -10.24
CA THR A 352 -33.98 20.06 -11.41
C THR A 352 -33.39 21.44 -11.68
N PHE A 353 -32.08 21.49 -11.93
CA PHE A 353 -31.35 22.71 -12.25
C PHE A 353 -30.65 22.54 -13.59
N GLU A 354 -30.98 23.38 -14.57
CA GLU A 354 -30.24 23.49 -15.83
C GLU A 354 -29.27 24.68 -15.74
N ILE A 355 -28.07 24.43 -15.21
CA ILE A 355 -27.08 25.48 -14.96
C ILE A 355 -26.38 25.80 -16.28
N ASN A 356 -26.34 27.09 -16.66
CA ASN A 356 -25.72 27.59 -17.89
C ASN A 356 -26.13 26.80 -19.16
N GLY A 357 -27.43 26.53 -19.31
CA GLY A 357 -27.99 25.79 -20.45
C GLY A 357 -28.02 24.27 -20.28
N GLY A 358 -27.74 23.76 -19.08
CA GLY A 358 -27.66 22.32 -18.80
C GLY A 358 -26.32 21.73 -19.20
N GLY A 359 -26.23 20.40 -19.33
CA GLY A 359 -25.01 19.73 -19.77
C GLY A 359 -24.84 18.36 -19.14
N ASN A 360 -23.64 18.09 -18.61
CA ASN A 360 -23.35 16.81 -17.97
C ASN A 360 -24.28 16.56 -16.78
N LYS A 361 -24.65 15.28 -16.61
CA LYS A 361 -25.62 14.88 -15.61
C LYS A 361 -24.98 14.78 -14.22
N ILE A 362 -25.65 15.39 -13.24
CA ILE A 362 -25.33 15.27 -11.82
C ILE A 362 -26.59 14.79 -11.08
N SER A 363 -26.58 13.54 -10.61
CA SER A 363 -27.67 12.94 -9.84
C SER A 363 -27.32 12.92 -8.37
N LEU A 364 -28.13 13.59 -7.54
CA LEU A 364 -27.97 13.67 -6.10
C LEU A 364 -29.18 13.03 -5.42
N LYS A 365 -28.92 12.04 -4.56
CA LYS A 365 -29.94 11.37 -3.76
C LYS A 365 -29.56 11.41 -2.29
N ALA A 366 -30.47 11.93 -1.47
CA ALA A 366 -30.37 11.88 -0.02
C ALA A 366 -31.65 11.28 0.55
N ASN A 367 -31.53 10.37 1.49
CA ASN A 367 -32.65 9.86 2.25
C ASN A 367 -32.46 10.25 3.73
N MET A 368 -33.55 10.65 4.38
CA MET A 368 -33.53 11.16 5.75
C MET A 368 -32.45 12.23 5.98
N GLY A 369 -32.42 13.25 5.11
CA GLY A 369 -31.43 14.33 5.14
C GLY A 369 -31.77 15.46 4.18
N SER A 370 -30.75 16.18 3.71
CA SER A 370 -30.91 17.33 2.83
C SER A 370 -29.90 17.33 1.68
N ILE A 371 -30.18 18.12 0.65
CA ILE A 371 -29.24 18.37 -0.45
C ILE A 371 -28.91 19.87 -0.46
N ASN A 372 -27.62 20.19 -0.43
CA ASN A 372 -27.08 21.55 -0.48
C ASN A 372 -26.24 21.71 -1.74
N ILE A 373 -26.65 22.60 -2.64
CA ILE A 373 -25.95 22.89 -3.90
C ILE A 373 -25.42 24.33 -3.82
N ARG A 374 -24.10 24.48 -3.73
CA ARG A 374 -23.46 25.78 -3.52
C ARG A 374 -22.58 26.17 -4.69
N ARG A 375 -22.46 27.47 -4.92
CA ARG A 375 -21.51 28.03 -5.87
C ARG A 375 -20.12 28.06 -5.21
N ALA A 376 -19.12 27.46 -5.86
CA ALA A 376 -17.74 27.66 -5.47
C ALA A 376 -17.34 29.11 -5.73
N LYS A 377 -16.67 29.72 -4.75
CA LYS A 377 -16.20 31.11 -4.82
C LYS A 377 -14.95 31.23 -5.69
#